data_AF-A0A4Q3IPP9-F1
#
_entry.id   AF-A0A4Q3IPP9-F1
#
_cell.length_a   1.000
_cell.length_b   1.000
_cell.length_c   1.000
_cell.angle_alpha   90.00
_cell.angle_beta   90.00
_cell.angle_gamma   90.00
#
_symmetry.space_group_name_H-M   'P 1'
#
loop_
_entity.id
_entity.type
_entity.pdbx_description
1 polymer ?
#
loop_
_entity_poly.entity_id
_entity_poly.type
_entity_poly.pdbx_seq_one_letter_code
_entity_poly.pdbx_strand_id
1 'polypeptide(L)' 'VFIMQSLESLICYGKRIFGARAGIEIHDRAPAMRPTAFGLELVRDHARRAGLFETARH' A
#
# COMPACT_ATOMS: atom_id res chain seq x y z
N VAL A 1 8.08 15.45 15.07
CA VAL A 1 8.42 14.19 14.34
C VAL A 1 7.19 13.43 13.82
N PHE A 2 5.98 13.65 14.36
CA PHE A 2 4.75 12.96 13.96
C PHE A 2 4.41 13.04 12.45
N ILE A 3 4.50 14.23 11.85
CA ILE A 3 4.09 14.43 10.44
C ILE A 3 4.96 13.64 9.46
N MET A 4 6.29 13.66 9.64
CA MET A 4 7.21 12.98 8.72
C MET A 4 7.08 11.45 8.79
N GLN A 5 6.94 10.90 9.99
CA GLN A 5 6.76 9.44 10.19
C GLN A 5 5.40 8.95 9.65
N SER A 6 4.35 9.76 9.81
CA SER A 6 3.02 9.45 9.29
C SER A 6 2.97 9.49 7.76
N LEU A 7 3.65 10.44 7.12
CA LEU A 7 3.71 10.54 5.65
C LEU A 7 4.51 9.38 5.04
N GLU A 8 5.65 9.02 5.62
CA GLU A 8 6.43 7.87 5.15
C GLU A 8 5.62 6.57 5.23
N SER A 9 4.90 6.38 6.33
CA SER A 9 3.99 5.25 6.51
C SER A 9 2.85 5.25 5.48
N LEU A 10 2.24 6.42 5.25
CA LEU A 10 1.18 6.59 4.25
C LEU A 10 1.67 6.24 2.84
N ILE A 11 2.84 6.74 2.44
CA ILE A 11 3.42 6.46 1.13
C ILE A 11 3.80 4.97 1.02
N CYS A 12 4.41 4.40 2.05
CA CYS A 12 4.84 2.99 2.06
C CYS A 12 3.66 2.03 1.90
N TYR A 13 2.63 2.19 2.74
CA TYR A 13 1.51 1.25 2.79
C TYR A 13 0.40 1.60 1.79
N GLY A 14 0.16 2.89 1.50
CA GLY A 14 -0.89 3.33 0.57
C GLY A 14 -0.68 2.78 -0.85
N LYS A 15 0.54 2.85 -1.38
CA LYS A 15 0.86 2.26 -2.69
C LYS A 15 0.71 0.74 -2.72
N ARG A 16 0.96 0.06 -1.60
CA ARG A 16 0.81 -1.40 -1.48
C ARG A 16 -0.65 -1.81 -1.42
N ILE A 17 -1.50 -1.03 -0.74
CA ILE A 17 -2.95 -1.21 -0.79
C ILE A 17 -3.44 -1.03 -2.22
N PHE A 18 -3.00 0.02 -2.92
CA PHE A 18 -3.33 0.22 -4.32
C PHE A 18 -2.88 -0.94 -5.21
N GLY A 19 -1.61 -1.36 -5.13
CA GLY A 19 -1.06 -2.47 -5.91
C GLY A 19 -1.80 -3.78 -5.66
N ALA A 20 -2.10 -4.10 -4.40
CA ALA A 20 -2.88 -5.28 -4.03
C ALA A 20 -4.30 -5.28 -4.63
N ARG A 21 -4.94 -4.10 -4.73
CA ARG A 21 -6.27 -3.96 -5.34
C ARG A 21 -6.24 -3.96 -6.88
N ALA A 22 -5.15 -3.48 -7.46
CA ALA A 22 -4.96 -3.38 -8.90
C ALA A 22 -4.29 -4.63 -9.52
N GLY A 23 -3.76 -5.55 -8.70
CA GLY A 23 -2.98 -6.69 -9.18
C GLY A 23 -1.60 -6.30 -9.73
N ILE A 24 -1.02 -5.19 -9.24
CA ILE A 24 0.28 -4.66 -9.70
C ILE A 24 1.31 -4.81 -8.58
N GLU A 25 2.50 -5.30 -8.93
CA GLU A 25 3.63 -5.39 -8.01
C GLU A 25 4.21 -4.00 -7.73
N ILE A 26 4.51 -3.73 -6.46
CA ILE A 26 5.10 -2.45 -6.03
C ILE A 26 6.59 -2.60 -5.83
N HIS A 27 7.36 -1.79 -6.54
CA HIS A 27 8.80 -1.66 -6.35
C HIS A 27 9.14 -0.31 -5.72
N ASP A 28 9.98 -0.34 -4.69
CA ASP A 28 10.44 0.86 -3.99
C ASP A 28 11.71 1.41 -4.61
N ARG A 29 11.77 2.73 -4.81
CA ARG A 29 13.01 3.44 -5.13
C ARG A 29 13.61 4.02 -3.86
N ALA A 30 14.90 3.79 -3.62
CA ALA A 30 15.59 4.33 -2.46
C ALA A 30 15.74 5.88 -2.54
N PRO A 31 15.67 6.59 -1.40
CA PRO A 31 15.37 6.07 -0.06
C PRO A 31 13.87 5.81 0.14
N ALA A 32 13.53 4.69 0.76
CA ALA A 32 12.14 4.30 1.08
C ALA A 32 12.07 3.58 2.42
N MET A 33 10.97 3.83 3.16
CA MET A 33 10.62 3.05 4.34
C MET A 33 10.35 1.59 3.93
N ARG A 34 11.00 0.65 4.62
CA ARG A 34 10.71 -0.79 4.45
C ARG A 34 9.45 -1.15 5.25
N PRO A 35 8.53 -1.93 4.67
CA PRO A 35 7.35 -2.39 5.39
C PRO A 35 7.73 -3.41 6.47
N THR A 36 6.94 -3.48 7.54
CA THR A 36 7.03 -4.56 8.52
C THR A 36 6.07 -5.70 8.15
N ALA A 37 6.27 -6.89 8.72
CA ALA A 37 5.37 -8.03 8.51
C ALA A 37 3.92 -7.68 8.93
N PHE A 38 3.75 -7.08 10.10
CA PHE A 38 2.45 -6.60 10.58
C PHE A 38 1.80 -5.57 9.64
N GLY A 39 2.59 -4.61 9.14
CA GLY A 39 2.09 -3.64 8.16
C GLY A 39 1.60 -4.30 6.86
N LEU A 40 2.27 -5.37 6.41
CA LEU A 40 1.83 -6.13 5.24
C LEU A 40 0.53 -6.91 5.49
N GLU A 41 0.30 -7.42 6.70
CA GLU A 41 -0.99 -8.03 7.08
C GLU A 41 -2.12 -7.00 7.01
N LEU A 42 -1.92 -5.82 7.59
CA LEU A 42 -2.90 -4.73 7.54
C LEU A 42 -3.19 -4.27 6.10
N VAL A 43 -2.17 -4.21 5.24
CA VAL A 43 -2.34 -3.92 3.81
C VAL A 43 -3.28 -4.93 3.16
N ARG A 44 -3.05 -6.23 3.38
CA ARG A 44 -3.89 -7.31 2.82
C ARG A 44 -5.33 -7.18 3.31
N ASP A 45 -5.53 -6.91 4.59
CA ASP A 45 -6.85 -6.75 5.19
C ASP A 45 -7.59 -5.50 4.68
N HIS A 46 -6.88 -4.37 4.51
CA HIS A 46 -7.47 -3.18 3.91
C HIS A 46 -7.80 -3.37 2.44
N ALA A 47 -6.90 -3.95 1.65
CA ALA A 47 -7.14 -4.21 0.24
C ALA A 47 -8.35 -5.15 0.04
N ARG A 48 -8.44 -6.22 0.83
CA ARG A 48 -9.59 -7.15 0.82
C ARG A 48 -10.91 -6.46 1.16
N ARG A 49 -10.93 -5.58 2.17
CA ARG A 49 -12.13 -4.81 2.56
C ARG A 49 -12.52 -3.79 1.50
N ALA A 50 -11.55 -3.19 0.81
CA ALA A 50 -11.79 -2.19 -0.22
C ALA A 50 -12.19 -2.79 -1.59
N GLY A 51 -12.04 -4.10 -1.77
CA GLY A 51 -12.33 -4.80 -3.02
C GLY A 51 -11.36 -4.46 -4.16
N LEU A 52 -11.47 -5.23 -5.25
CA LEU A 52 -10.80 -4.92 -6.51
C LEU A 52 -11.40 -3.64 -7.11
N PHE A 53 -10.62 -2.95 -7.94
CA PHE A 53 -11.21 -1.90 -8.76
C PHE A 53 -12.19 -2.55 -9.74
N GLU A 54 -13.45 -2.12 -9.72
CA GLU A 54 -14.40 -2.51 -10.77
C GLU A 54 -13.74 -2.14 -12.09
N THR A 55 -13.54 -3.16 -12.93
CA THR A 55 -12.95 -3.04 -14.25
C THR A 55 -13.42 -1.75 -14.90
N ALA A 56 -12.48 -0.87 -15.26
CA ALA A 56 -12.68 0.06 -16.35
C ALA A 56 -13.01 -0.83 -17.56
N ARG A 57 -14.31 -1.11 -17.75
CA ARG A 57 -14.84 -1.75 -18.93
C ARG A 57 -14.55 -0.77 -20.06
N HIS A 58 -13.40 -0.96 -20.71
CA HIS A 58 -13.17 -0.48 -22.05
C HIS A 58 -14.04 -1.29 -23.01
#